data_AF-A0A3P5XKG9-F1
#
_entry.id   AF-A0A3P5XKG9-F1
#
_cell.length_a   1.000
_cell.length_b   1.000
_cell.length_c   1.000
_cell.angle_alpha   90.00
_cell.angle_beta   90.00
_cell.angle_gamma   90.00
#
_symmetry.space_group_name_H-M   'P 1'
#
loop_
_entity.id
_entity.type
_entity.pdbx_description
1 polymer ?
#
loop_
_entity_poly.entity_id
_entity_poly.type
_entity_poly.pdbx_seq_one_letter_code
_entity_poly.pdbx_strand_id
1 'polypeptide(L)'
;MHVLFPSFDPASVTVGFVRYPAAGMILVFSLFLAHVFLPARRTRFSSIYPGVLFTVGAWTALTAAFSYYLGHFATYASYYGGLAGIVAALYFLYLAALVLIFGGELNRAIRIRRLARALRNDG
;
A
#
# COMPACT_ATOMS: atom_id res chain seq x y z
N MET A 1 -20.28 8.75 40.01
CA MET A 1 -18.97 9.21 39.50
C MET A 1 -18.93 9.15 37.96
N HIS A 2 -19.86 9.80 37.25
CA HIS A 2 -19.97 9.78 35.77
C HIS A 2 -19.77 11.17 35.13
N VAL A 3 -19.27 12.14 35.90
CA VAL A 3 -19.29 13.57 35.53
C VAL A 3 -17.90 14.21 35.44
N LEU A 4 -16.83 13.41 35.41
CA LEU A 4 -15.45 13.94 35.42
C LEU A 4 -14.83 14.17 34.04
N PHE A 5 -15.37 13.61 32.95
CA PHE A 5 -14.91 13.93 31.58
C PHE A 5 -16.03 13.82 30.52
N PRO A 6 -16.72 14.92 30.15
CA PRO A 6 -17.82 14.94 29.18
C PRO A 6 -17.42 14.59 27.73
N SER A 7 -16.12 14.45 27.46
CA SER A 7 -15.54 14.28 26.12
C SER A 7 -14.96 12.88 25.85
N PHE A 8 -14.95 11.98 26.84
CA PHE A 8 -14.56 10.59 26.65
C PHE A 8 -15.79 9.75 26.36
N ASP A 9 -16.16 9.67 25.08
CA ASP A 9 -17.09 8.67 24.62
C ASP A 9 -16.31 7.37 24.36
N PRO A 10 -16.44 6.31 25.19
CA PRO A 10 -15.68 5.07 25.00
C PRO A 10 -15.86 4.49 23.61
N ALA A 11 -17.04 4.70 23.01
CA ALA A 11 -17.35 4.28 21.65
C ALA A 11 -16.40 4.90 20.61
N SER A 12 -15.99 6.17 20.78
CA SER A 12 -15.09 6.85 19.83
C SER A 12 -13.68 6.23 19.83
N VAL A 13 -13.18 5.84 21.01
CA VAL A 13 -11.87 5.22 21.17
C VAL A 13 -11.89 3.78 20.67
N THR A 14 -12.97 3.03 20.95
CA THR A 14 -13.16 1.66 20.45
C THR A 14 -13.27 1.61 18.92
N VAL A 15 -14.01 2.54 18.31
CA VAL A 15 -14.16 2.59 16.85
C VAL A 15 -12.81 2.90 16.18
N GLY A 16 -12.01 3.83 16.71
CA GLY A 16 -10.66 4.09 16.22
C GLY A 16 -9.75 2.86 16.33
N PHE A 17 -9.71 2.24 17.51
CA PHE A 17 -8.86 1.08 17.79
C PHE A 17 -9.14 -0.14 16.90
N VAL A 18 -10.37 -0.31 16.43
CA VAL A 18 -10.73 -1.42 15.53
C VAL A 18 -10.58 -1.02 14.06
N ARG A 19 -10.98 0.20 13.69
CA ARG A 19 -11.10 0.63 12.29
C ARG A 19 -9.75 0.77 11.59
N TYR A 20 -8.73 1.32 12.26
CA TYR A 20 -7.40 1.48 11.68
C TYR A 20 -6.66 0.14 11.43
N PRO A 21 -6.56 -0.78 12.40
CA PRO A 21 -5.92 -2.08 12.14
C PRO A 21 -6.73 -2.96 11.20
N ALA A 22 -8.08 -2.93 11.26
CA ALA A 22 -8.91 -3.65 10.29
C ALA A 22 -8.69 -3.15 8.86
N ALA A 23 -8.67 -1.82 8.65
CA ALA A 23 -8.35 -1.23 7.35
C ALA A 23 -6.94 -1.62 6.88
N GLY A 24 -5.95 -1.61 7.79
CA GLY A 24 -4.59 -2.08 7.51
C GLY A 24 -4.54 -3.55 7.09
N MET A 25 -5.26 -4.44 7.79
CA MET A 25 -5.33 -5.86 7.45
C MET A 25 -5.99 -6.08 6.09
N ILE A 26 -7.12 -5.42 5.82
CA ILE A 26 -7.82 -5.51 4.53
C ILE A 26 -6.90 -5.05 3.41
N LEU A 27 -6.12 -4.00 3.65
CA LEU A 27 -5.21 -3.44 2.67
C LEU A 27 -4.02 -4.36 2.39
N VAL A 28 -3.37 -4.90 3.43
CA VAL A 28 -2.30 -5.90 3.29
C VAL A 28 -2.80 -7.15 2.59
N PHE A 29 -3.99 -7.64 2.97
CA PHE A 29 -4.61 -8.80 2.34
C PHE A 29 -4.91 -8.54 0.86
N SER A 30 -5.48 -7.38 0.53
CA SER A 30 -5.78 -6.99 -0.86
C SER A 30 -4.52 -6.84 -1.71
N LEU A 31 -3.44 -6.27 -1.15
CA LEU A 31 -2.15 -6.16 -1.84
C LEU A 31 -1.47 -7.51 -2.05
N PHE A 32 -1.56 -8.40 -1.05
CA PHE A 32 -1.10 -9.78 -1.18
C PHE A 32 -1.87 -10.50 -2.29
N LEU A 33 -3.20 -10.37 -2.29
CA LEU A 33 -4.07 -10.92 -3.32
C LEU A 33 -3.67 -10.37 -4.70
N ALA A 34 -3.50 -9.05 -4.83
CA ALA A 34 -3.04 -8.44 -6.07
C ALA A 34 -1.70 -9.02 -6.52
N HIS A 35 -0.73 -9.20 -5.63
CA HIS A 35 0.57 -9.80 -5.95
C HIS A 35 0.53 -11.30 -6.28
N VAL A 36 -0.48 -12.02 -5.80
CA VAL A 36 -0.70 -13.44 -6.10
C VAL A 36 -1.47 -13.63 -7.40
N PHE A 37 -2.42 -12.75 -7.72
CA PHE A 37 -3.28 -12.88 -8.90
C PHE A 37 -2.81 -12.09 -10.13
N LEU A 38 -2.05 -11.00 -9.99
CA LEU A 38 -1.46 -10.28 -11.14
C LEU A 38 -0.43 -11.08 -11.94
N PRO A 39 0.41 -11.95 -11.35
CA PRO A 39 1.38 -12.71 -12.14
C PRO A 39 0.65 -13.73 -13.03
N ALA A 40 0.68 -13.49 -14.35
CA ALA A 40 0.15 -14.41 -15.37
C ALA A 40 0.83 -15.80 -15.40
N ARG A 41 1.81 -16.07 -14.52
CA ARG A 41 2.57 -17.32 -14.47
C ARG A 41 2.68 -17.79 -13.02
N ARG A 42 2.39 -19.07 -12.76
CA ARG A 42 2.48 -19.67 -11.42
C ARG A 42 3.90 -19.53 -10.86
N THR A 43 4.05 -18.65 -9.87
CA THR A 43 5.28 -18.47 -9.11
C THR A 43 5.18 -19.26 -7.80
N ARG A 44 6.29 -19.88 -7.38
CA ARG A 44 6.35 -20.60 -6.11
C ARG A 44 6.16 -19.58 -4.97
N PHE A 45 5.17 -19.80 -4.09
CA PHE A 45 4.77 -18.85 -3.02
C PHE A 45 5.95 -18.33 -2.17
N SER A 46 6.96 -19.15 -1.93
CA SER A 46 8.17 -18.78 -1.18
C SER A 46 9.04 -17.70 -1.85
N SER A 47 8.95 -17.50 -3.17
CA SER A 47 9.74 -16.48 -3.88
C SER A 47 9.08 -15.10 -3.94
N ILE A 48 7.86 -14.95 -3.40
CA ILE A 48 7.01 -13.75 -3.55
C ILE A 48 7.17 -12.78 -2.36
N TYR A 49 7.55 -13.31 -1.19
CA TYR A 49 7.72 -12.55 0.05
C TYR A 49 8.56 -11.27 -0.06
N PRO A 50 9.73 -11.21 -0.73
CA PRO A 50 10.54 -10.00 -0.76
C PRO A 50 9.84 -8.83 -1.48
N GLY A 51 9.19 -9.09 -2.62
CA GLY A 51 8.40 -8.09 -3.33
C GLY A 51 7.17 -7.65 -2.55
N VAL A 52 6.48 -8.57 -1.87
CA VAL A 52 5.32 -8.24 -1.02
C VAL A 52 5.73 -7.32 0.13
N LEU A 53 6.83 -7.63 0.83
CA LEU A 53 7.31 -6.80 1.93
C LEU A 53 7.71 -5.39 1.45
N PHE A 54 8.39 -5.32 0.30
CA PHE A 54 8.70 -4.05 -0.35
C PHE A 54 7.42 -3.26 -0.68
N THR A 55 6.44 -3.90 -1.33
CA THR A 55 5.18 -3.25 -1.69
C THR A 55 4.43 -2.76 -0.46
N VAL A 56 4.34 -3.54 0.62
CA VAL A 56 3.66 -3.10 1.85
C VAL A 56 4.36 -1.87 2.45
N GLY A 57 5.69 -1.87 2.51
CA GLY A 57 6.46 -0.73 3.00
C GLY A 57 6.27 0.52 2.13
N ALA A 58 6.44 0.37 0.82
CA ALA A 58 6.28 1.45 -0.15
C ALA A 58 4.84 1.98 -0.20
N TRP A 59 3.83 1.11 -0.09
CA TRP A 59 2.44 1.49 -0.03
C TRP A 59 2.13 2.29 1.24
N THR A 60 2.64 1.84 2.39
CA THR A 60 2.46 2.56 3.66
C THR A 60 3.06 3.96 3.55
N ALA A 61 4.28 4.07 3.04
CA ALA A 61 4.93 5.35 2.80
C ALA A 61 4.13 6.22 1.81
N LEU A 62 3.62 5.65 0.72
CA LEU A 62 2.79 6.33 -0.27
C LEU A 62 1.51 6.89 0.37
N THR A 63 0.79 6.08 1.15
CA THR A 63 -0.44 6.54 1.81
C THR A 63 -0.18 7.64 2.83
N ALA A 64 0.90 7.56 3.60
CA ALA A 64 1.30 8.61 4.54
C ALA A 64 1.67 9.91 3.81
N ALA A 65 2.48 9.82 2.77
CA ALA A 65 2.87 10.97 1.95
C ALA A 65 1.66 11.60 1.25
N PHE A 66 0.74 10.79 0.72
CA PHE A 66 -0.46 11.27 0.05
C PHE A 66 -1.45 11.91 1.04
N SER A 67 -1.55 11.38 2.26
CA SER A 67 -2.33 12.02 3.34
C SER A 67 -1.79 13.40 3.68
N TYR A 68 -0.46 13.57 3.72
CA TYR A 68 0.17 14.87 3.91
C TYR A 68 -0.09 15.83 2.74
N TYR A 69 -0.03 15.32 1.50
CA TYR A 69 -0.37 16.07 0.29
C TYR A 69 -1.82 16.60 0.34
N LEU A 70 -2.78 15.77 0.76
CA LEU A 70 -4.18 16.18 0.92
C LEU A 70 -4.36 17.28 1.98
N GLY A 71 -3.49 17.35 2.99
CA GLY A 71 -3.50 18.44 3.97
C GLY A 71 -3.23 19.83 3.36
N HIS A 72 -2.46 19.89 2.26
CA HIS A 72 -2.16 21.12 1.53
C HIS A 72 -3.04 21.32 0.29
N PHE A 73 -3.94 20.37 0.03
CA PHE A 73 -4.71 20.28 -1.20
C PHE A 73 -5.88 21.26 -1.27
N ALA A 74 -6.33 21.79 -0.14
CA ALA A 74 -7.48 22.70 -0.06
C ALA A 74 -7.31 23.95 -0.95
N THR A 75 -6.11 24.54 -0.96
CA THR A 75 -5.81 25.71 -1.80
C THR A 75 -5.84 25.37 -3.28
N TYR A 76 -5.35 24.20 -3.69
CA TYR A 76 -5.42 23.76 -5.08
C TYR A 76 -6.87 23.43 -5.49
N ALA A 77 -7.62 22.78 -4.59
CA ALA A 77 -9.02 22.46 -4.78
C ALA A 77 -9.91 23.69 -4.98
N SER A 78 -9.62 24.82 -4.34
CA SER A 78 -10.39 26.05 -4.53
C SER A 78 -10.24 26.67 -5.93
N TYR A 79 -9.09 26.50 -6.58
CA TYR A 79 -8.87 27.03 -7.94
C TYR A 79 -9.48 26.15 -9.03
N TYR A 80 -9.42 24.83 -8.86
CA TYR A 80 -9.80 23.86 -9.90
C TYR A 80 -11.15 23.16 -9.63
N GLY A 81 -11.78 23.43 -8.48
CA GLY A 81 -13.07 22.88 -8.11
C GLY A 81 -13.11 21.35 -8.15
N GLY A 82 -14.20 20.79 -8.68
CA GLY A 82 -14.41 19.33 -8.74
C GLY A 82 -13.35 18.54 -9.51
N LEU A 83 -12.63 19.15 -10.45
CA LEU A 83 -11.55 18.49 -11.21
C LEU A 83 -10.33 18.19 -10.33
N ALA A 84 -10.10 18.98 -9.28
CA ALA A 84 -8.97 18.78 -8.39
C ALA A 84 -9.00 17.36 -7.80
N GLY A 85 -10.15 16.96 -7.24
CA GLY A 85 -10.29 15.64 -6.61
C GLY A 85 -10.01 14.48 -7.58
N ILE A 86 -10.44 14.61 -8.84
CA ILE A 86 -10.18 13.62 -9.88
C ILE A 86 -8.68 13.50 -10.17
N VAL A 87 -8.00 14.63 -10.36
CA VAL A 87 -6.54 14.66 -10.62
C VAL A 87 -5.77 14.07 -9.44
N ALA A 88 -6.14 14.41 -8.21
CA ALA A 88 -5.53 13.84 -7.02
C ALA A 88 -5.71 12.31 -6.96
N ALA A 89 -6.91 11.81 -7.23
CA ALA A 89 -7.19 10.38 -7.26
C ALA A 89 -6.40 9.66 -8.38
N LEU A 90 -6.32 10.25 -9.57
CA LEU A 90 -5.51 9.71 -10.67
C LEU A 90 -4.03 9.66 -10.32
N TYR A 91 -3.50 10.70 -9.66
CA TYR A 91 -2.11 10.73 -9.24
C TYR A 91 -1.81 9.67 -8.17
N PHE A 92 -2.71 9.50 -7.20
CA PHE A 92 -2.62 8.44 -6.22
C PHE A 92 -2.63 7.05 -6.87
N LEU A 93 -3.57 6.80 -7.78
CA LEU A 93 -3.68 5.54 -8.49
C LEU A 93 -2.45 5.26 -9.36
N TYR A 94 -1.90 6.28 -10.00
CA TYR A 94 -0.67 6.20 -10.77
C TYR A 94 0.51 5.75 -9.90
N LEU A 95 0.72 6.41 -8.76
CA LEU A 95 1.79 6.06 -7.82
C LEU A 95 1.57 4.66 -7.21
N ALA A 96 0.33 4.32 -6.88
CA ALA A 96 -0.06 3.00 -6.39
C ALA A 96 0.28 1.91 -7.41
N ALA A 97 -0.03 2.14 -8.69
CA ALA A 97 0.32 1.22 -9.78
C ALA A 97 1.83 1.05 -9.91
N LEU A 98 2.62 2.13 -9.81
CA LEU A 98 4.08 2.04 -9.80
C LEU A 98 4.59 1.16 -8.66
N VAL A 99 4.10 1.36 -7.43
CA VAL A 99 4.49 0.54 -6.26
C VAL A 99 4.20 -0.96 -6.49
N LEU A 100 3.05 -1.28 -7.09
CA LEU A 100 2.69 -2.66 -7.42
C LEU A 100 3.61 -3.25 -8.50
N ILE A 101 3.86 -2.52 -9.58
CA ILE A 101 4.72 -2.96 -10.68
C ILE A 101 6.15 -3.18 -10.19
N PHE A 102 6.70 -2.25 -9.39
CA PHE A 102 8.05 -2.38 -8.83
C PHE A 102 8.18 -3.59 -7.88
N GLY A 103 7.16 -3.87 -7.06
CA GLY A 103 7.15 -5.08 -6.22
C GLY A 103 7.19 -6.38 -7.05
N GLY A 104 6.43 -6.42 -8.14
CA GLY A 104 6.45 -7.51 -9.11
C GLY A 104 7.83 -7.67 -9.81
N GLU A 105 8.41 -6.57 -10.27
CA GLU A 105 9.71 -6.61 -10.96
C GLU A 105 10.85 -6.96 -9.98
N LEU A 106 10.77 -6.54 -8.72
CA LEU A 106 11.72 -6.95 -7.68
C LEU A 106 11.72 -8.48 -7.51
N ASN A 107 10.53 -9.08 -7.43
CA ASN A 107 10.38 -10.54 -7.37
C ASN A 107 10.97 -11.23 -8.62
N ARG A 108 10.79 -10.63 -9.80
CA ARG A 108 11.35 -11.12 -11.07
C ARG A 108 12.87 -11.02 -11.09
N ALA A 109 13.44 -9.89 -10.71
CA ALA A 109 14.88 -9.64 -10.68
C ALA A 109 15.59 -10.58 -9.70
N ILE A 110 15.03 -10.80 -8.51
CA ILE A 110 15.58 -11.75 -7.53
C ILE A 110 15.57 -13.17 -8.09
N ARG A 111 14.48 -13.58 -8.76
CA ARG A 111 14.39 -14.91 -9.38
C ARG A 111 15.45 -15.10 -10.47
N ILE A 112 15.62 -14.13 -11.37
CA ILE A 112 16.63 -14.19 -12.43
C ILE A 112 18.04 -14.30 -11.84
N ARG A 113 18.36 -13.51 -10.81
CA ARG A 113 19.65 -13.57 -10.11
C ARG A 113 19.90 -14.93 -9.44
N ARG A 114 18.88 -15.55 -8.84
CA ARG A 114 19.00 -16.89 -8.23
C ARG A 114 19.27 -17.97 -9.30
N LEU A 115 18.57 -17.90 -10.43
CA LEU A 115 18.77 -18.84 -11.55
C LEU A 115 20.16 -18.70 -12.16
N ALA A 116 20.64 -17.48 -12.39
CA ALA A 116 22.00 -17.24 -12.92
C ALA A 116 23.10 -17.77 -12.00
N ARG A 117 22.92 -17.70 -10.67
CA ARG A 117 23.87 -18.26 -9.70
C ARG A 117 23.89 -19.79 -9.70
N ALA A 118 22.71 -20.43 -9.87
CA ALA A 118 22.64 -21.88 -9.95
C ALA A 118 23.41 -22.41 -11.16
N LEU A 119 23.18 -21.83 -12.35
CA LEU A 119 23.90 -22.22 -13.58
C LEU A 119 25.42 -22.03 -13.50
N ARG A 120 25.90 -21.04 -12.73
CA ARG A 120 27.35 -20.81 -12.53
C ARG A 120 28.00 -21.83 -11.61
N ASN A 121 27.25 -22.46 -10.71
CA ASN A 121 27.79 -23.43 -9.75
C ASN A 121 27.85 -24.85 -10.33
N ASP A 122 27.21 -25.09 -11.48
CA ASP A 122 27.09 -26.40 -12.13
C ASP A 122 28.13 -26.63 -13.26
N GLY A 123 29.07 -25.70 -13.48
CA GLY A 123 30.14 -25.79 -14.48
C GLY A 123 31.51 -25.45 -13.89
#